data_AF-A0A252DZ55-F1
#
_entry.id   AF-A0A252DZ55-F1
#
_cell.length_a   1.000
_cell.length_b   1.000
_cell.length_c   1.000
_cell.angle_alpha   90.00
_cell.angle_beta   90.00
_cell.angle_gamma   90.00
#
_symmetry.space_group_name_H-M   'P 1'
#
loop_
_entity.id
_entity.type
_entity.pdbx_description
1 polymer ?
#
loop_
_entity_poly.entity_id
_entity_poly.type
_entity_poly.pdbx_seq_one_letter_code
_entity_poly.pdbx_strand_id
1 'polypeptide(L)'
;MTDLEDLIPLPICVEAARRHAREVYGATDKDVALIKEDTVLKKITTGETIFDAIEAYFQEKLISKEIYIDKISLSRSVIHLINILNLSRKNGEKENRLFRELEIFEINFKFLFKYLNDKIRKAKEKLTDESISDRVERYKRRFFRDNPLSTRREDARNLLVTIEDLLLEETDETEIIKKQIQNLRHTYQLEKDMYKIIERDDYAEFKKGLEKIKYAGRVVSQENKFNQ
;
A
#
# COMPACT_ATOMS: atom_id res chain seq x y z
N MET A 1 18.49 4.88 -1.63
CA MET A 1 17.22 5.52 -2.03
C MET A 1 16.91 6.51 -0.94
N THR A 2 17.16 7.77 -1.25
CA THR A 2 17.24 8.84 -0.25
C THR A 2 15.97 9.67 -0.29
N ASP A 3 15.31 9.74 -1.46
CA ASP A 3 14.09 10.52 -1.65
C ASP A 3 13.11 9.88 -2.64
N LEU A 4 11.89 10.42 -2.71
CA LEU A 4 10.76 9.92 -3.50
C LEU A 4 11.03 9.98 -5.02
N GLU A 5 11.83 10.94 -5.44
CA GLU A 5 12.25 11.17 -6.83
C GLU A 5 13.12 10.03 -7.38
N ASP A 6 13.81 9.28 -6.51
CA ASP A 6 14.61 8.11 -6.89
C ASP A 6 13.76 6.93 -7.36
N LEU A 7 12.41 6.98 -7.20
CA LEU A 7 11.50 5.99 -7.79
C LEU A 7 11.40 6.13 -9.31
N ILE A 8 11.75 7.30 -9.84
CA ILE A 8 11.66 7.57 -11.27
C ILE A 8 12.92 7.00 -11.96
N PRO A 9 12.77 6.12 -12.95
CA PRO A 9 13.92 5.58 -13.66
C PRO A 9 14.75 6.68 -14.32
N LEU A 10 16.08 6.60 -14.16
CA LEU A 10 17.01 7.61 -14.66
C LEU A 10 16.80 7.98 -16.14
N PRO A 11 16.53 7.03 -17.08
CA PRO A 11 16.30 7.42 -18.48
C PRO A 11 15.08 8.31 -18.67
N ILE A 12 14.02 8.10 -17.86
CA ILE A 12 12.84 8.97 -17.84
C ILE A 12 13.21 10.34 -17.27
N CYS A 13 13.99 10.39 -16.18
CA CYS A 13 14.46 11.65 -15.59
C CYS A 13 15.30 12.47 -16.59
N VAL A 14 16.22 11.83 -17.31
CA VAL A 14 17.08 12.49 -18.31
C VAL A 14 16.24 13.03 -19.45
N GLU A 15 15.30 12.26 -19.99
CA GLU A 15 14.48 12.72 -21.11
C GLU A 15 13.49 13.81 -20.68
N ALA A 16 12.96 13.73 -19.46
CA ALA A 16 12.17 14.80 -18.86
C ALA A 16 12.99 16.07 -18.63
N ALA A 17 14.23 15.95 -18.17
CA ALA A 17 15.15 17.08 -17.98
C ALA A 17 15.49 17.74 -19.32
N ARG A 18 15.75 16.95 -20.36
CA ARG A 18 15.96 17.45 -21.73
C ARG A 18 14.77 18.25 -22.23
N ARG A 19 13.56 17.72 -22.03
CA ARG A 19 12.33 18.42 -22.37
C ARG A 19 12.20 19.73 -21.58
N HIS A 20 12.41 19.66 -20.28
CA HIS A 20 12.36 20.81 -19.38
C HIS A 20 13.34 21.91 -19.83
N ALA A 21 14.56 21.54 -20.17
CA ALA A 21 15.58 22.45 -20.71
C ALA A 21 15.11 23.19 -21.97
N ARG A 22 14.46 22.48 -22.91
CA ARG A 22 13.90 23.08 -24.12
C ARG A 22 12.75 24.03 -23.81
N GLU A 23 11.80 23.57 -23.00
CA GLU A 23 10.52 24.28 -22.80
C GLU A 23 10.65 25.49 -21.88
N VAL A 24 11.48 25.40 -20.84
CA VAL A 24 11.58 26.44 -19.80
C VAL A 24 12.72 27.41 -20.06
N TYR A 25 13.86 26.90 -20.53
CA TYR A 25 15.06 27.73 -20.74
C TYR A 25 15.37 27.99 -22.22
N GLY A 26 14.61 27.41 -23.16
CA GLY A 26 14.88 27.57 -24.59
C GLY A 26 16.22 26.96 -25.02
N ALA A 27 16.72 25.96 -24.29
CA ALA A 27 18.00 25.33 -24.58
C ALA A 27 18.02 24.74 -25.99
N THR A 28 19.16 24.88 -26.69
CA THR A 28 19.27 24.36 -28.06
C THR A 28 19.38 22.84 -28.06
N ASP A 29 19.04 22.20 -29.17
CA ASP A 29 19.21 20.73 -29.29
C ASP A 29 20.65 20.28 -29.05
N LYS A 30 21.64 21.14 -29.33
CA LYS A 30 23.05 20.86 -29.01
C LYS A 30 23.27 20.79 -27.51
N ASP A 31 22.72 21.72 -26.74
CA ASP A 31 22.88 21.77 -25.28
C ASP A 31 22.15 20.61 -24.61
N VAL A 32 20.95 20.32 -25.09
CA VAL A 32 20.09 19.25 -24.58
C VAL A 32 20.67 17.87 -24.87
N ALA A 33 21.37 17.69 -25.99
CA ALA A 33 22.06 16.45 -26.33
C ALA A 33 23.25 16.13 -25.40
N LEU A 34 23.75 17.12 -24.65
CA LEU A 34 24.82 16.93 -23.67
C LEU A 34 24.29 16.25 -22.40
N ILE A 35 23.01 16.45 -22.06
CA ILE A 35 22.35 15.83 -20.90
C ILE A 35 22.22 14.34 -21.18
N LYS A 36 23.06 13.49 -20.60
CA LYS A 36 23.07 12.02 -20.77
C LYS A 36 23.02 11.31 -19.42
N GLU A 37 22.56 10.07 -19.43
CA GLU A 37 22.53 9.22 -18.23
C GLU A 37 23.90 9.10 -17.57
N ASP A 38 24.95 8.81 -18.34
CA ASP A 38 26.32 8.70 -17.82
C ASP A 38 26.81 9.99 -17.17
N THR A 39 26.42 11.14 -17.71
CA THR A 39 26.82 12.44 -17.16
C THR A 39 26.10 12.77 -15.87
N VAL A 40 24.82 12.37 -15.75
CA VAL A 40 24.04 12.53 -14.52
C VAL A 40 24.53 11.54 -13.45
N LEU A 41 24.78 10.28 -13.80
CA LEU A 41 25.30 9.26 -12.87
C LEU A 41 26.64 9.67 -12.25
N LYS A 42 27.55 10.26 -13.04
CA LYS A 42 28.84 10.75 -12.54
C LYS A 42 28.72 11.91 -11.54
N LYS A 43 27.57 12.57 -11.51
CA LYS A 43 27.27 13.68 -10.61
C LYS A 43 26.56 13.25 -9.34
N ILE A 44 25.98 12.05 -9.29
CA ILE A 44 25.37 11.52 -8.07
C ILE A 44 26.47 11.22 -7.06
N THR A 45 26.60 12.05 -6.02
CA THR A 45 27.45 11.74 -4.88
C THR A 45 26.67 11.06 -3.76
N THR A 46 27.36 10.52 -2.75
CA THR A 46 26.70 9.82 -1.64
C THR A 46 25.81 10.78 -0.85
N GLY A 47 24.50 10.56 -0.90
CA GLY A 47 23.50 11.35 -0.18
C GLY A 47 22.71 12.33 -1.05
N GLU A 48 23.08 12.50 -2.32
CA GLU A 48 22.35 13.34 -3.28
C GLU A 48 21.29 12.54 -4.05
N THR A 49 20.23 13.22 -4.47
CA THR A 49 19.16 12.66 -5.29
C THR A 49 19.51 12.76 -6.78
N ILE A 50 18.78 12.01 -7.61
CA ILE A 50 18.87 12.15 -9.08
C ILE A 50 18.59 13.60 -9.52
N PHE A 51 17.71 14.30 -8.81
CA PHE A 51 17.37 15.70 -9.09
C PHE A 51 18.55 16.63 -8.87
N ASP A 52 19.23 16.51 -7.72
CA ASP A 52 20.40 17.33 -7.38
C ASP A 52 21.50 17.15 -8.44
N ALA A 53 21.70 15.92 -8.90
CA ALA A 53 22.66 15.63 -9.97
C ALA A 53 22.28 16.26 -11.33
N ILE A 54 20.98 16.34 -11.65
CA ILE A 54 20.48 17.03 -12.85
C ILE A 54 20.64 18.55 -12.71
N GLU A 55 20.30 19.11 -11.55
CA GLU A 55 20.47 20.54 -11.28
C GLU A 55 21.94 20.96 -11.36
N ALA A 56 22.83 20.23 -10.70
CA ALA A 56 24.28 20.46 -10.76
C ALA A 56 24.81 20.39 -12.20
N TYR A 57 24.26 19.48 -13.02
CA TYR A 57 24.60 19.39 -14.43
C TYR A 57 24.16 20.65 -15.22
N PHE A 58 22.94 21.12 -14.97
CA PHE A 58 22.39 22.29 -15.67
C PHE A 58 23.16 23.56 -15.31
N GLN A 59 23.46 23.75 -14.03
CA GLN A 59 24.25 24.89 -13.56
C GLN A 59 25.66 24.92 -14.17
N GLU A 60 26.30 23.75 -14.36
CA GLU A 60 27.65 23.69 -14.95
C GLU A 60 27.66 23.94 -16.46
N LYS A 61 26.66 23.47 -17.21
CA LYS A 61 26.71 23.44 -18.69
C LYS A 61 25.86 24.51 -19.37
N LEU A 62 24.77 24.96 -18.77
CA LEU A 62 23.88 25.97 -19.33
C LEU A 62 24.22 27.35 -18.75
N ILE A 63 25.46 27.80 -18.96
CA ILE A 63 26.15 28.93 -18.28
C ILE A 63 25.51 30.33 -18.52
N SER A 64 24.33 30.46 -19.14
CA SER A 64 23.83 31.78 -19.53
C SER A 64 22.88 32.49 -18.55
N LYS A 65 22.34 31.80 -17.53
CA LYS A 65 21.48 32.38 -16.48
C LYS A 65 21.62 31.60 -15.18
N GLU A 66 21.24 32.20 -14.05
CA GLU A 66 20.94 31.46 -12.82
C GLU A 66 19.78 30.48 -13.10
N ILE A 67 20.13 29.29 -13.59
CA ILE A 67 19.18 28.23 -13.92
C ILE A 67 18.93 27.47 -12.63
N TYR A 68 17.83 27.85 -11.97
CA TYR A 68 17.25 27.12 -10.86
C TYR A 68 16.22 26.14 -11.40
N ILE A 69 16.46 24.83 -11.27
CA ILE A 69 15.47 23.84 -11.66
C ILE A 69 14.47 23.73 -10.51
N ASP A 70 13.23 24.14 -10.76
CA ASP A 70 12.16 23.90 -9.81
C ASP A 70 11.68 22.45 -9.89
N LYS A 71 11.69 21.73 -8.76
CA LYS A 71 11.19 20.35 -8.65
C LYS A 71 9.79 20.18 -9.22
N ILE A 72 8.91 21.17 -9.05
CA ILE A 72 7.54 21.11 -9.59
C ILE A 72 7.57 21.16 -11.12
N SER A 73 8.37 22.05 -11.68
CA SER A 73 8.49 22.22 -13.13
C SER A 73 9.10 20.99 -13.83
N LEU A 74 10.12 20.36 -13.26
CA LEU A 74 10.67 19.10 -13.79
C LEU A 74 9.65 17.95 -13.64
N SER A 75 8.95 17.87 -12.51
CA SER A 75 7.91 16.87 -12.28
C SER A 75 6.79 16.95 -13.33
N ARG A 76 6.42 18.16 -13.77
CA ARG A 76 5.47 18.34 -14.88
C ARG A 76 6.01 17.76 -16.19
N SER A 77 7.29 17.97 -16.49
CA SER A 77 7.94 17.38 -17.66
C SER A 77 7.99 15.86 -17.60
N VAL A 78 8.21 15.27 -16.42
CA VAL A 78 8.13 13.82 -16.19
C VAL A 78 6.72 13.29 -16.47
N ILE A 79 5.69 13.89 -15.86
CA ILE A 79 4.29 13.49 -16.08
C ILE A 79 3.92 13.60 -17.56
N HIS A 80 4.33 14.68 -18.21
CA HIS A 80 4.07 14.87 -19.63
C HIS A 80 4.72 13.78 -20.48
N LEU A 81 5.99 13.45 -20.22
CA LEU A 81 6.70 12.38 -20.91
C LEU A 81 6.00 11.02 -20.72
N ILE A 82 5.59 10.68 -19.49
CA ILE A 82 4.84 9.46 -19.19
C ILE A 82 3.52 9.40 -19.97
N ASN A 83 2.81 10.51 -20.09
CA ASN A 83 1.56 10.58 -20.86
C ASN A 83 1.81 10.34 -22.36
N ILE A 84 2.85 10.94 -22.94
CA ILE A 84 3.26 10.68 -24.32
C ILE A 84 3.58 9.20 -24.51
N LEU A 85 4.45 8.63 -23.68
CA LEU A 85 4.87 7.24 -23.81
C LEU A 85 3.68 6.29 -23.70
N ASN A 86 2.72 6.57 -22.82
CA ASN A 86 1.47 5.81 -22.71
C ASN A 86 0.59 5.90 -23.95
N LEU A 87 0.46 7.09 -24.56
CA LEU A 87 -0.29 7.27 -25.81
C LEU A 87 0.39 6.53 -26.96
N SER A 88 1.70 6.68 -27.12
CA SER A 88 2.50 5.98 -28.13
C SER A 88 2.40 4.46 -27.99
N ARG A 89 2.48 3.93 -26.76
CA ARG A 89 2.29 2.49 -26.47
C ARG A 89 0.89 2.02 -26.86
N LYS A 90 -0.16 2.80 -26.57
CA LYS A 90 -1.56 2.48 -26.95
C LYS A 90 -1.80 2.53 -28.47
N ASN A 91 -1.09 3.42 -29.16
CA ASN A 91 -1.18 3.57 -30.61
C ASN A 91 -0.37 2.50 -31.38
N GLY A 92 0.27 1.57 -30.69
CA GLY A 92 1.03 0.47 -31.31
C GLY A 92 2.37 0.91 -31.90
N GLU A 93 2.96 2.01 -31.41
CA GLU A 93 4.32 2.39 -31.79
C GLU A 93 5.32 1.29 -31.42
N LYS A 94 6.40 1.17 -32.20
CA LYS A 94 7.43 0.14 -31.97
C LYS A 94 8.02 0.29 -30.57
N GLU A 95 8.18 -0.85 -29.91
CA GLU A 95 8.76 -0.88 -28.58
C GLU A 95 10.16 -0.25 -28.58
N ASN A 96 10.38 0.66 -27.64
CA ASN A 96 11.65 1.34 -27.45
C ASN A 96 12.11 1.21 -25.99
N ARG A 97 13.36 1.61 -25.73
CA ARG A 97 13.94 1.54 -24.37
C ARG A 97 13.07 2.27 -23.33
N LEU A 98 12.49 3.44 -23.69
CA LEU A 98 11.67 4.23 -22.76
C LEU A 98 10.36 3.52 -22.39
N PHE A 99 9.83 2.60 -23.21
CA PHE A 99 8.67 1.79 -22.81
C PHE A 99 9.01 0.80 -21.71
N ARG A 100 10.21 0.21 -21.72
CA ARG A 100 10.67 -0.67 -20.64
C ARG A 100 10.88 0.10 -19.34
N GLU A 101 11.45 1.30 -19.45
CA GLU A 101 11.61 2.19 -18.30
C GLU A 101 10.25 2.67 -17.77
N LEU A 102 9.26 2.86 -18.64
CA LEU A 102 7.88 3.16 -18.23
C LEU A 102 7.28 2.02 -17.40
N GLU A 103 7.53 0.76 -17.74
CA GLU A 103 7.07 -0.38 -16.94
C GLU A 103 7.73 -0.39 -15.56
N ILE A 104 9.04 -0.11 -15.47
CA ILE A 104 9.75 0.01 -14.20
C ILE A 104 9.16 1.15 -13.36
N PHE A 105 8.90 2.31 -13.98
CA PHE A 105 8.22 3.44 -13.34
C PHE A 105 6.85 3.01 -12.76
N GLU A 106 6.02 2.33 -13.56
CA GLU A 106 4.69 1.86 -13.13
C GLU A 106 4.79 0.89 -11.94
N ILE A 107 5.77 -0.02 -11.96
CA ILE A 107 6.03 -0.97 -10.87
C ILE A 107 6.46 -0.24 -9.59
N ASN A 108 7.41 0.69 -9.69
CA ASN A 108 7.93 1.46 -8.56
C ASN A 108 6.81 2.23 -7.85
N PHE A 109 5.99 2.96 -8.61
CA PHE A 109 4.88 3.74 -8.05
C PHE A 109 3.74 2.84 -7.53
N LYS A 110 3.51 1.67 -8.13
CA LYS A 110 2.57 0.67 -7.58
C LYS A 110 3.02 0.20 -6.19
N PHE A 111 4.31 -0.06 -5.99
CA PHE A 111 4.84 -0.42 -4.68
C PHE A 111 4.70 0.71 -3.67
N LEU A 112 5.00 1.95 -4.07
CA LEU A 112 4.79 3.13 -3.23
C LEU A 112 3.33 3.27 -2.81
N PHE A 113 2.38 3.23 -3.75
CA PHE A 113 0.96 3.37 -3.43
C PHE A 113 0.45 2.24 -2.53
N LYS A 114 0.92 1.01 -2.73
CA LYS A 114 0.61 -0.11 -1.84
C LYS A 114 1.11 0.17 -0.41
N TYR A 115 2.36 0.60 -0.27
CA TYR A 115 2.94 0.95 1.02
C TYR A 115 2.18 2.10 1.71
N LEU A 116 1.86 3.17 0.98
CA LEU A 116 1.09 4.30 1.50
C LEU A 116 -0.31 3.89 1.94
N ASN A 117 -1.00 3.07 1.14
CA ASN A 117 -2.33 2.57 1.48
C ASN A 117 -2.31 1.72 2.75
N ASP A 118 -1.30 0.87 2.95
CA ASP A 118 -1.14 0.12 4.18
C ASP A 118 -0.89 1.04 5.39
N LYS A 119 -0.10 2.10 5.23
CA LYS A 119 0.14 3.09 6.29
C LYS A 119 -1.11 3.91 6.61
N ILE A 120 -1.85 4.35 5.60
CA ILE A 120 -3.12 5.06 5.78
C ILE A 120 -4.13 4.16 6.47
N ARG A 121 -4.22 2.88 6.08
CA ARG A 121 -5.09 1.89 6.72
C ARG A 121 -4.72 1.76 8.21
N LYS A 122 -3.45 1.54 8.53
CA LYS A 122 -2.96 1.48 9.92
C LYS A 122 -3.21 2.77 10.70
N ALA A 123 -3.06 3.93 10.06
CA ALA A 123 -3.35 5.22 10.69
C ALA A 123 -4.85 5.39 10.97
N LYS A 124 -5.73 5.01 10.02
CA LYS A 124 -7.18 4.97 10.24
C LYS A 124 -7.56 3.99 11.34
N GLU A 125 -6.91 2.83 11.38
CA GLU A 125 -7.08 1.83 12.44
C GLU A 125 -6.67 2.36 13.82
N LYS A 126 -5.68 3.27 13.90
CA LYS A 126 -5.29 3.96 15.14
C LYS A 126 -6.20 5.14 15.50
N LEU A 127 -6.75 5.84 14.50
CA LEU A 127 -7.66 6.99 14.69
C LEU A 127 -9.07 6.57 15.07
N THR A 128 -9.51 5.40 14.60
CA THR A 128 -10.67 4.72 15.17
C THR A 128 -10.20 4.02 16.43
N ASP A 129 -10.33 4.72 17.57
CA ASP A 129 -10.09 4.26 18.96
C ASP A 129 -11.07 3.14 19.37
N GLU A 130 -11.37 2.26 18.42
CA GLU A 130 -12.29 1.16 18.49
C GLU A 130 -11.46 -0.08 18.70
N SER A 131 -11.49 -0.59 19.93
CA SER A 131 -10.75 -1.77 20.32
C SER A 131 -11.07 -2.95 19.40
N ILE A 132 -10.14 -3.90 19.23
CA ILE A 132 -10.41 -5.17 18.53
C ILE A 132 -11.70 -5.79 19.05
N SER A 133 -11.93 -5.71 20.35
CA SER A 133 -13.16 -6.16 21.02
C SER A 133 -14.44 -5.52 20.45
N ASP A 134 -14.45 -4.22 20.16
CA ASP A 134 -15.62 -3.51 19.61
C ASP A 134 -15.86 -3.88 18.13
N ARG A 135 -14.80 -4.08 17.36
CA ARG A 135 -14.90 -4.54 15.96
C ARG A 135 -15.47 -5.96 15.88
N VAL A 136 -14.93 -6.87 16.68
CA VAL A 136 -15.42 -8.25 16.80
C VAL A 136 -16.90 -8.27 17.22
N GLU A 137 -17.28 -7.41 18.17
CA GLU A 137 -18.66 -7.29 18.62
C GLU A 137 -19.61 -6.81 17.51
N ARG A 138 -19.19 -5.85 16.67
CA ARG A 138 -19.99 -5.42 15.52
C ARG A 138 -20.22 -6.54 14.51
N TYR A 139 -19.19 -7.31 14.15
CA TYR A 139 -19.33 -8.44 13.23
C TYR A 139 -20.25 -9.53 13.80
N LYS A 140 -20.12 -9.85 15.09
CA LYS A 140 -21.03 -10.78 15.78
C LYS A 140 -22.48 -10.28 15.80
N ARG A 141 -22.71 -9.01 16.15
CA ARG A 141 -24.07 -8.42 16.17
C ARG A 141 -24.72 -8.49 14.80
N ARG A 142 -23.96 -8.17 13.75
CA ARG A 142 -24.42 -8.32 12.36
C ARG A 142 -24.78 -9.78 12.07
N PHE A 143 -23.89 -10.71 12.40
CA PHE A 143 -24.14 -12.14 12.20
C PHE A 143 -25.38 -12.65 12.91
N PHE A 144 -25.58 -12.31 14.19
CA PHE A 144 -26.76 -12.75 14.96
C PHE A 144 -28.07 -12.14 14.45
N ARG A 145 -28.02 -10.93 13.90
CA ARG A 145 -29.19 -10.31 13.26
C ARG A 145 -29.54 -11.05 11.97
N ASP A 146 -28.53 -11.38 11.18
CA ASP A 146 -28.71 -12.01 9.87
C ASP A 146 -29.00 -13.53 10.01
N ASN A 147 -28.63 -14.14 11.15
CA ASN A 147 -28.81 -15.57 11.47
C ASN A 147 -29.42 -15.77 12.88
N PRO A 148 -30.73 -15.54 13.09
CA PRO A 148 -31.31 -15.50 14.43
C PRO A 148 -31.50 -16.86 15.12
N LEU A 149 -31.70 -17.94 14.36
CA LEU A 149 -32.10 -19.26 14.89
C LEU A 149 -31.17 -20.41 14.47
N SER A 150 -30.54 -20.29 13.31
CA SER A 150 -29.60 -21.25 12.76
C SER A 150 -28.70 -20.53 11.76
N THR A 151 -27.64 -21.20 11.33
CA THR A 151 -26.69 -20.67 10.35
C THR A 151 -26.09 -21.81 9.56
N ARG A 152 -25.64 -21.55 8.32
CA ARG A 152 -24.84 -22.52 7.59
C ARG A 152 -23.43 -22.56 8.15
N ARG A 153 -22.76 -23.71 8.06
CA ARG A 153 -21.35 -23.82 8.43
C ARG A 153 -20.48 -22.85 7.64
N GLU A 154 -20.80 -22.62 6.38
CA GLU A 154 -20.17 -21.60 5.54
C GLU A 154 -20.23 -20.20 6.17
N ASP A 155 -21.42 -19.74 6.57
CA ASP A 155 -21.61 -18.40 7.14
C ASP A 155 -20.88 -18.26 8.48
N ALA A 156 -20.95 -19.29 9.33
CA ALA A 156 -20.21 -19.37 10.58
C ALA A 156 -18.69 -19.33 10.35
N ARG A 157 -18.19 -20.08 9.35
CA ARG A 157 -16.78 -20.07 8.95
C ARG A 157 -16.35 -18.69 8.46
N ASN A 158 -17.15 -18.05 7.61
CA ASN A 158 -16.86 -16.74 7.05
C ASN A 158 -16.78 -15.67 8.14
N LEU A 159 -17.66 -15.72 9.14
CA LEU A 159 -17.55 -14.87 10.33
C LEU A 159 -16.21 -15.08 11.04
N LEU A 160 -15.84 -16.33 11.32
CA LEU A 160 -14.61 -16.64 12.06
C LEU A 160 -13.34 -16.22 11.29
N VAL A 161 -13.30 -16.42 9.97
CA VAL A 161 -12.21 -15.90 9.12
C VAL A 161 -12.16 -14.38 9.19
N THR A 162 -13.31 -13.71 9.07
CA THR A 162 -13.37 -12.24 9.17
C THR A 162 -12.87 -11.74 10.53
N ILE A 163 -13.17 -12.47 11.62
CA ILE A 163 -12.66 -12.13 12.96
C ILE A 163 -11.15 -12.38 13.03
N GLU A 164 -10.63 -13.49 12.51
CA GLU A 164 -9.17 -13.77 12.46
C GLU A 164 -8.40 -12.70 11.68
N ASP A 165 -8.95 -12.22 10.56
CA ASP A 165 -8.32 -11.18 9.74
C ASP A 165 -8.17 -9.84 10.48
N LEU A 166 -8.94 -9.62 11.56
CA LEU A 166 -8.80 -8.44 12.43
C LEU A 166 -7.64 -8.58 13.44
N LEU A 167 -7.14 -9.79 13.68
CA LEU A 167 -6.11 -10.11 14.66
C LEU A 167 -4.70 -10.02 14.05
N LEU A 168 -4.37 -8.85 13.51
CA LEU A 168 -3.11 -8.62 12.78
C LEU A 168 -1.88 -8.48 13.67
N GLU A 169 -2.07 -8.18 14.96
CA GLU A 169 -0.99 -7.99 15.93
C GLU A 169 -0.83 -9.26 16.76
N GLU A 170 0.40 -9.77 16.92
CA GLU A 170 0.69 -10.89 17.80
C GLU A 170 0.77 -10.40 19.25
N THR A 171 -0.34 -10.51 19.95
CA THR A 171 -0.46 -10.22 21.38
C THR A 171 -1.06 -11.41 22.12
N ASP A 172 -0.86 -11.51 23.43
CA ASP A 172 -1.49 -12.53 24.27
C ASP A 172 -3.03 -12.54 24.11
N GLU A 173 -3.61 -11.35 23.90
CA GLU A 173 -5.03 -11.18 23.60
C GLU A 173 -5.45 -11.90 22.32
N THR A 174 -4.70 -11.67 21.22
CA THR A 174 -4.98 -12.29 19.93
C THR A 174 -4.75 -13.80 19.93
N GLU A 175 -3.78 -14.31 20.68
CA GLU A 175 -3.52 -15.75 20.77
C GLU A 175 -4.65 -16.50 21.48
N ILE A 176 -5.19 -15.93 22.57
CA ILE A 176 -6.37 -16.50 23.24
C ILE A 176 -7.57 -16.50 22.29
N ILE A 177 -7.80 -15.42 21.55
CA ILE A 177 -8.90 -15.33 20.58
C ILE A 177 -8.72 -16.38 19.47
N LYS A 178 -7.54 -16.49 18.85
CA LYS A 178 -7.25 -17.51 17.83
C LYS A 178 -7.52 -18.92 18.34
N LYS A 179 -7.11 -19.23 19.58
CA LYS A 179 -7.39 -20.54 20.20
C LYS A 179 -8.89 -20.81 20.35
N GLN A 180 -9.69 -19.82 20.74
CA GLN A 180 -11.14 -19.97 20.82
C GLN A 180 -11.77 -20.16 19.42
N ILE A 181 -11.29 -19.46 18.40
CA ILE A 181 -11.76 -19.62 17.03
C ILE A 181 -11.45 -21.03 16.50
N GLN A 182 -10.25 -21.53 16.74
CA GLN A 182 -9.85 -22.90 16.40
C GLN A 182 -10.74 -23.94 17.09
N ASN A 183 -11.05 -23.75 18.38
CA ASN A 183 -11.98 -24.63 19.09
C ASN A 183 -13.37 -24.64 18.43
N LEU A 184 -13.91 -23.47 18.06
CA LEU A 184 -15.22 -23.40 17.38
C LEU A 184 -15.19 -24.09 16.01
N ARG A 185 -14.12 -23.91 15.23
CA ARG A 185 -13.95 -24.61 13.95
C ARG A 185 -14.01 -26.12 14.12
N HIS A 186 -13.30 -26.63 15.13
CA HIS A 186 -13.25 -28.06 15.40
C HIS A 186 -14.59 -28.60 15.94
N THR A 187 -15.16 -27.97 16.97
CA THR A 187 -16.40 -28.42 17.61
C THR A 187 -17.56 -28.50 16.62
N TYR A 188 -17.72 -27.48 15.77
CA TYR A 188 -18.84 -27.41 14.83
C TYR A 188 -18.50 -27.97 13.44
N GLN A 189 -17.29 -28.53 13.27
CA GLN A 189 -16.80 -29.14 12.03
C GLN A 189 -17.00 -28.21 10.83
N LEU A 190 -16.66 -26.94 10.98
CA LEU A 190 -16.97 -25.87 10.01
C LEU A 190 -16.23 -26.04 8.67
N GLU A 191 -15.22 -26.92 8.63
CA GLU A 191 -14.47 -27.26 7.42
C GLU A 191 -15.04 -28.49 6.69
N LYS A 192 -16.01 -29.19 7.29
CA LYS A 192 -16.69 -30.34 6.68
C LYS A 192 -18.09 -29.97 6.25
N ASP A 193 -18.41 -30.26 5.00
CA ASP A 193 -19.74 -30.08 4.41
C ASP A 193 -20.34 -28.68 4.71
N MET A 194 -19.85 -27.69 3.97
CA MET A 194 -20.10 -26.26 4.22
C MET A 194 -21.58 -25.87 4.09
N TYR A 195 -22.38 -26.65 3.36
CA TYR A 195 -23.81 -26.42 3.16
C TYR A 195 -24.67 -26.97 4.30
N LYS A 196 -24.09 -27.79 5.20
CA LYS A 196 -24.79 -28.30 6.36
C LYS A 196 -25.14 -27.15 7.32
N ILE A 197 -26.36 -27.20 7.84
CA ILE A 197 -26.87 -26.23 8.81
C ILE A 197 -26.36 -26.63 10.21
N ILE A 198 -25.97 -25.65 11.01
CA ILE A 198 -25.82 -25.80 12.45
C ILE A 198 -27.23 -25.78 13.04
N GLU A 199 -27.69 -26.95 13.48
CA GLU A 199 -29.04 -27.14 14.03
C GLU A 199 -29.27 -26.25 15.26
N ARG A 200 -30.55 -26.00 15.58
CA ARG A 200 -30.95 -24.98 16.56
C ARG A 200 -30.34 -25.18 17.96
N ASP A 201 -30.18 -26.43 18.40
CA ASP A 201 -29.62 -26.76 19.71
C ASP A 201 -28.10 -26.50 19.74
N ASP A 202 -27.39 -26.92 18.70
CA ASP A 202 -25.96 -26.65 18.51
C ASP A 202 -25.68 -25.15 18.30
N TYR A 203 -26.62 -24.43 17.67
CA TYR A 203 -26.50 -23.00 17.40
C TYR A 203 -26.52 -22.16 18.70
N ALA A 204 -27.33 -22.56 19.70
CA ALA A 204 -27.34 -21.89 20.99
C ALA A 204 -25.99 -22.01 21.72
N GLU A 205 -25.33 -23.17 21.62
CA GLU A 205 -23.99 -23.37 22.15
C GLU A 205 -22.93 -22.62 21.33
N PHE A 206 -23.08 -22.60 20.00
CA PHE A 206 -22.19 -21.85 19.11
C PHE A 206 -22.22 -20.36 19.43
N LYS A 207 -23.42 -19.81 19.67
CA LYS A 207 -23.60 -18.42 20.12
C LYS A 207 -22.89 -18.14 21.44
N LYS A 208 -23.02 -19.03 22.43
CA LYS A 208 -22.27 -18.93 23.71
C LYS A 208 -20.76 -18.97 23.48
N GLY A 209 -20.30 -19.80 22.54
CA GLY A 209 -18.90 -19.87 22.12
C GLY A 209 -18.39 -18.56 21.52
N LEU A 210 -19.14 -17.96 20.58
CA LEU A 210 -18.85 -16.64 20.02
C LEU A 210 -18.89 -15.53 21.08
N GLU A 211 -19.73 -15.65 22.11
CA GLU A 211 -19.75 -14.73 23.24
C GLU A 211 -18.47 -14.82 24.10
N LYS A 212 -17.88 -16.00 24.26
CA LYS A 212 -16.61 -16.18 25.00
C LYS A 212 -15.42 -15.47 24.34
N ILE A 213 -15.43 -15.30 23.02
CA ILE A 213 -14.42 -14.52 22.29
C ILE A 213 -14.31 -13.07 22.82
N LYS A 214 -15.42 -12.49 23.30
CA LYS A 214 -15.47 -11.12 23.86
C LYS A 214 -14.66 -10.98 25.15
N TYR A 215 -14.72 -11.99 26.02
CA TYR A 215 -14.17 -11.90 27.37
C TYR A 215 -12.68 -12.17 27.41
N ALA A 216 -12.16 -12.98 26.48
CA ALA A 216 -10.73 -13.17 26.28
C ALA A 216 -10.00 -11.84 26.00
N GLY A 217 -10.62 -10.99 25.16
CA GLY A 217 -10.07 -9.69 24.79
C GLY A 217 -10.03 -8.70 25.94
N ARG A 218 -11.19 -8.55 26.60
CA ARG A 218 -11.43 -7.50 27.59
C ARG A 218 -10.69 -7.69 28.91
N VAL A 219 -10.46 -8.93 29.35
CA VAL A 219 -9.76 -9.23 30.61
C VAL A 219 -8.27 -8.85 30.51
N VAL A 220 -7.62 -9.22 29.40
CA VAL A 220 -6.19 -8.93 29.16
C VAL A 220 -5.95 -7.44 28.88
N SER A 221 -6.82 -6.80 28.08
CA SER A 221 -6.78 -5.35 27.83
C SER A 221 -6.99 -4.52 29.10
N GLN A 222 -7.71 -5.03 30.11
CA GLN A 222 -7.84 -4.37 31.41
C GLN A 222 -6.61 -4.60 32.28
N GLU A 223 -6.07 -5.82 32.36
CA GLU A 223 -4.84 -6.10 33.13
C GLU A 223 -3.63 -5.31 32.63
N ASN A 224 -3.48 -5.14 31.32
CA ASN A 224 -2.38 -4.35 30.74
C ASN A 224 -2.50 -2.84 30.99
N LYS A 225 -3.71 -2.31 31.27
CA LYS A 225 -3.91 -0.91 31.67
C LYS A 225 -3.66 -0.65 33.15
N PHE A 226 -3.64 -1.69 33.99
CA PHE A 226 -3.34 -1.57 35.42
C PHE A 226 -1.86 -1.78 35.76
N ASN A 227 -1.06 -2.31 34.82
CA ASN A 227 0.37 -2.61 34.99
C ASN A 227 1.32 -1.59 34.29
N GLN A 228 0.81 -0.43 33.87
CA GLN A 228 1.59 0.73 33.41
C GLN A 228 1.40 1.90 34.37
#